data_AF-Q4QQ21-F1
#
_entry.id   AF-Q4QQ21-F1
#
_cell.length_a   1.000
_cell.length_b   1.000
_cell.length_c   1.000
_cell.angle_alpha   90.00
_cell.angle_beta   90.00
_cell.angle_gamma   90.00
#
_symmetry.space_group_name_H-M   'P 1'
#
loop_
_entity.id
_entity.type
_entity.pdbx_description
1 polymer ?
#
loop_
_entity_poly.entity_id
_entity_poly.type
_entity_poly.pdbx_seq_one_letter_code
_entity_poly.pdbx_strand_id
1 'polypeptide(L)'
;MRICTSGRISTAQLYENLHKREDIKCPYSFKGYGVETDSNTMYRTCNSEYGYYAPNAYTIPKRFYPLPQSFSNEVVRFGMYRNFSLNTHMDRTFY
;
A
#
# COMPACT_ATOMS: atom_id res chain seq x y z
N MET A 1 11.44 21.87 10.23
CA MET A 1 12.56 20.91 10.05
C MET A 1 12.06 19.53 10.44
N ARG A 2 11.72 18.64 9.49
CA ARG A 2 11.24 17.28 9.80
C ARG A 2 11.98 16.25 8.96
N ILE A 3 13.07 15.77 9.56
CA ILE A 3 13.62 14.41 9.61
C ILE A 3 13.34 13.51 8.39
N CYS A 4 14.37 13.35 7.56
CA CYS A 4 14.58 12.14 6.74
C CYS A 4 14.59 10.92 7.66
N THR A 5 13.56 10.08 7.62
CA THR A 5 13.65 8.71 8.12
C THR A 5 13.83 7.78 6.92
N SER A 6 14.98 7.11 6.87
CA SER A 6 15.22 5.97 5.98
C SER A 6 14.36 4.80 6.50
N GLY A 7 13.08 4.80 6.14
CA GLY A 7 12.13 3.75 6.48
C GLY A 7 11.95 2.82 5.29
N ARG A 8 11.89 1.51 5.54
CA ARG A 8 11.49 0.52 4.53
C ARG A 8 10.18 0.99 3.89
N ILE A 9 10.20 1.29 2.60
CA ILE A 9 9.00 1.63 1.85
C ILE A 9 8.16 0.34 1.79
N SER A 10 7.05 0.31 2.52
CA SER A 10 6.06 -0.76 2.36
C SER A 10 5.48 -0.66 0.95
N THR A 11 5.32 -1.77 0.24
CA THR A 11 4.66 -1.78 -1.09
C THR A 11 3.30 -1.08 -1.02
N ALA A 12 2.58 -1.25 0.09
CA ALA A 12 1.31 -0.55 0.34
C ALA A 12 1.45 0.98 0.37
N GLN A 13 2.53 1.55 0.92
CA GLN A 13 2.78 3.00 0.91
C GLN A 13 3.17 3.51 -0.49
N LEU A 14 3.78 2.65 -1.30
CA LEU A 14 4.05 2.86 -2.73
C LEU A 14 2.73 2.99 -3.51
N TYR A 15 1.67 2.28 -3.07
CA TYR A 15 0.34 2.32 -3.68
C TYR A 15 -0.62 3.34 -3.05
N GLU A 16 -0.45 3.75 -1.79
CA GLU A 16 -1.24 4.83 -1.16
C GLU A 16 -1.03 6.16 -1.90
N ASN A 17 0.22 6.42 -2.31
CA ASN A 17 0.59 7.59 -3.11
C ASN A 17 0.69 7.24 -4.60
N LEU A 18 0.06 6.15 -5.07
CA LEU A 18 -0.21 5.99 -6.50
C LEU A 18 -1.31 6.99 -6.87
N HIS A 19 -0.89 8.25 -6.89
CA HIS A 19 -1.31 9.31 -7.77
C HIS A 19 -2.08 8.70 -8.95
N LYS A 20 -3.35 9.09 -9.08
CA LYS A 20 -4.18 8.76 -10.25
C LYS A 20 -3.30 8.94 -11.49
N ARG A 21 -3.47 8.16 -12.58
CA ARG A 21 -2.65 8.31 -13.81
C ARG A 21 -2.43 9.79 -14.23
N GLU A 22 -3.41 10.62 -13.90
CA GLU A 22 -3.53 12.06 -14.14
C GLU A 22 -2.55 12.94 -13.34
N ASP A 23 -2.12 12.50 -12.15
CA ASP A 23 -1.21 13.21 -11.25
C ASP A 23 0.28 12.93 -11.58
N ILE A 24 0.56 11.90 -12.39
CA ILE A 24 1.90 11.58 -12.91
C ILE A 24 2.18 12.50 -14.11
N LYS A 25 2.42 13.78 -13.82
CA LYS A 25 2.69 14.79 -14.86
C LYS A 25 4.01 14.58 -15.60
N CYS A 26 4.97 13.84 -15.02
CA CYS A 26 6.29 13.68 -15.58
C CYS A 26 6.81 12.23 -15.46
N PRO A 27 7.41 11.66 -16.53
CA PRO A 27 7.98 10.32 -16.51
C PRO A 27 9.16 10.16 -15.54
N TYR A 28 9.71 11.28 -15.03
CA TYR A 28 10.84 11.31 -14.10
C TYR A 28 10.46 11.24 -12.62
N SER A 29 9.19 10.96 -12.28
CA SER A 29 8.76 10.86 -10.87
C SER A 29 9.28 9.58 -10.18
N PHE A 30 9.61 8.56 -10.97
CA PHE A 30 10.15 7.28 -10.50
C PHE A 30 11.69 7.33 -10.50
N LYS A 31 12.31 6.94 -9.38
CA LYS A 31 13.76 7.00 -9.14
C LYS A 31 14.30 5.71 -8.54
N GLY A 32 15.59 5.45 -8.75
CA GLY A 32 16.29 4.31 -8.15
C GLY A 32 16.17 3.02 -8.96
N TYR A 33 15.91 3.14 -10.26
CA TYR A 33 15.89 1.99 -11.18
C TYR A 33 17.28 1.74 -11.75
N GLY A 34 17.54 0.49 -12.18
CA GLY A 34 18.84 0.08 -12.70
C GLY A 34 19.33 0.96 -13.86
N VAL A 35 18.43 1.41 -14.74
CA VAL A 35 18.76 2.30 -15.86
C VAL A 35 19.43 3.63 -15.45
N GLU A 36 19.18 4.12 -14.23
CA GLU A 36 19.78 5.37 -13.73
C GLU A 36 21.16 5.16 -13.07
N THR A 37 21.46 3.93 -12.66
CA THR A 37 22.62 3.61 -11.78
C THR A 37 23.64 2.69 -12.45
N ASP A 38 23.24 1.96 -13.49
CA ASP A 38 24.09 0.99 -14.16
C ASP A 38 25.19 1.68 -14.96
N SER A 39 26.43 1.31 -14.68
CA SER A 39 27.64 1.79 -15.35
C SER A 39 28.33 0.70 -16.16
N ASN A 40 27.93 -0.57 -16.02
CA ASN A 40 28.64 -1.70 -16.58
C ASN A 40 27.72 -2.60 -17.41
N THR A 41 27.79 -2.42 -18.72
CA THR A 41 27.00 -3.19 -19.70
C THR A 41 27.50 -4.61 -19.93
N MET A 42 28.74 -4.95 -19.54
CA MET A 42 29.37 -6.23 -19.89
C MET A 42 28.99 -7.37 -18.94
N TYR A 43 28.59 -7.08 -17.70
CA TYR A 43 28.32 -8.10 -16.67
C TYR A 43 26.89 -8.04 -16.13
N ARG A 44 25.90 -8.23 -17.01
CA ARG A 44 24.49 -8.35 -16.61
C ARG A 44 24.02 -9.80 -16.58
N THR A 45 23.38 -10.15 -15.48
CA THR A 45 22.66 -11.42 -15.33
C THR A 45 21.21 -11.23 -15.77
N CYS A 46 20.52 -12.32 -16.15
CA CYS A 46 19.09 -12.25 -16.46
C CYS A 46 18.26 -11.69 -15.28
N ASN A 47 18.67 -11.99 -14.04
CA ASN A 47 17.98 -11.46 -12.86
C ASN A 47 18.15 -9.94 -12.68
N SER A 48 19.21 -9.35 -13.23
CA SER A 48 19.44 -7.90 -13.18
C SER A 48 18.45 -7.09 -14.04
N GLU A 49 17.66 -7.75 -14.88
CA GLU A 49 16.61 -7.12 -15.68
C GLU A 49 15.38 -6.76 -14.83
N TYR A 50 15.10 -7.53 -13.77
CA TYR A 50 14.00 -7.23 -12.86
C TYR A 50 14.26 -5.93 -12.10
N GLY A 51 13.32 -4.98 -12.19
CA GLY A 51 13.48 -3.65 -11.59
C GLY A 51 14.47 -2.73 -12.31
N TYR A 52 14.90 -3.09 -13.52
CA TYR A 52 15.85 -2.27 -14.27
C TYR A 52 15.21 -0.99 -14.86
N TYR A 53 13.98 -1.10 -15.37
CA TYR A 53 13.26 0.00 -15.99
C TYR A 53 12.20 0.58 -15.06
N ALA A 54 12.11 1.91 -15.03
CA ALA A 54 11.06 2.63 -14.33
C ALA A 54 9.69 2.43 -15.00
N PRO A 55 8.59 2.37 -14.22
CA PRO A 55 7.25 2.32 -14.77
C PRO A 55 6.91 3.62 -15.50
N ASN A 56 6.12 3.49 -16.56
CA ASN A 56 5.63 4.59 -17.38
C ASN A 56 4.10 4.79 -17.22
N ALA A 57 3.58 5.89 -17.78
CA ALA A 57 2.16 6.24 -17.71
C ALA A 57 1.21 5.17 -18.30
N TYR A 58 1.70 4.34 -19.24
CA TYR A 58 0.95 3.26 -19.86
C TYR A 58 0.97 1.96 -19.02
N THR A 59 2.03 1.72 -18.25
CA THR A 59 2.19 0.55 -17.37
C THR A 59 1.44 0.67 -16.04
N ILE A 60 1.26 1.89 -15.54
CA ILE A 60 0.56 2.16 -14.26
C ILE A 60 -0.95 2.08 -14.50
N PRO A 61 -1.80 1.62 -13.56
CA PRO A 61 -3.27 1.60 -13.74
C PRO A 61 -3.91 3.00 -13.73
N LYS A 62 -4.99 3.20 -14.52
CA LYS A 62 -5.66 4.52 -14.63
C LYS A 62 -6.16 5.05 -13.31
N ARG A 63 -6.71 4.13 -12.53
CA ARG A 63 -7.30 4.42 -11.24
C ARG A 63 -6.99 3.26 -10.32
N PHE A 64 -6.57 3.59 -9.12
CA PHE A 64 -6.38 2.65 -8.03
C PHE A 64 -7.40 3.00 -6.94
N TYR A 65 -8.06 2.00 -6.39
CA TYR A 65 -9.03 2.15 -5.31
C TYR A 65 -8.47 1.43 -4.09
N PRO A 66 -7.66 2.10 -3.25
CA PRO A 66 -7.20 1.48 -2.02
C PRO A 66 -8.40 1.19 -1.12
N LEU A 67 -8.39 0.04 -0.45
CA LEU A 67 -9.34 -0.25 0.61
C LEU A 67 -8.83 0.45 1.88
N PRO A 68 -9.51 1.48 2.41
CA PRO A 68 -9.05 2.15 3.62
C PRO A 68 -9.27 1.25 4.83
N GLN A 69 -8.23 1.11 5.66
CA GLN A 69 -8.28 0.34 6.90
C GLN A 69 -8.75 1.20 8.10
N SER A 70 -9.24 2.43 7.88
CA SER A 70 -9.56 3.39 8.95
C SER A 70 -10.53 2.83 9.98
N PHE A 71 -11.63 2.23 9.52
CA PHE A 71 -12.62 1.58 10.38
C PHE A 71 -11.99 0.46 11.23
N SER A 72 -11.28 -0.48 10.59
CA SER A 72 -10.67 -1.61 11.30
C SER A 72 -9.61 -1.14 12.31
N ASN A 73 -8.84 -0.10 11.98
CA ASN A 73 -7.87 0.50 12.89
C ASN A 73 -8.55 1.12 14.12
N GLU A 74 -9.72 1.74 13.96
CA GLU A 74 -10.51 2.23 15.10
C GLU A 74 -11.04 1.08 15.94
N VAL A 75 -11.62 0.05 15.33
CA VAL A 75 -12.17 -1.13 16.03
C VAL A 75 -11.09 -1.87 16.83
N VAL A 76 -9.90 -2.07 16.25
CA VAL A 76 -8.77 -2.73 16.92
C VAL A 76 -8.37 -2.04 18.22
N ARG A 77 -8.50 -0.69 18.30
CA ARG A 77 -8.19 0.05 19.54
C ARG A 77 -9.10 -0.32 20.70
N PHE A 78 -10.33 -0.73 20.44
CA PHE A 78 -11.29 -1.15 21.47
C PHE A 78 -11.12 -2.63 21.87
N GLY A 79 -10.34 -3.41 21.10
CA GLY A 79 -10.05 -4.80 21.39
C GLY A 79 -11.21 -5.75 21.10
N MET A 80 -11.13 -6.97 21.66
CA MET A 80 -12.15 -7.98 21.47
C MET A 80 -13.36 -7.73 22.37
N TYR A 81 -14.56 -7.65 21.78
CA TYR A 81 -15.80 -7.56 22.53
C TYR A 81 -15.97 -8.75 23.49
N ARG A 82 -16.38 -8.44 24.72
CA ARG A 82 -16.79 -9.43 25.73
C ARG A 82 -18.20 -9.10 26.19
N ASN A 83 -19.07 -10.10 26.20
CA ASN A 83 -20.42 -9.95 26.72
C ASN A 83 -20.40 -10.08 28.25
N PHE A 84 -20.86 -9.03 28.93
CA PHE A 84 -21.07 -9.01 30.39
C PHE A 84 -22.55 -8.73 30.75
N SER A 85 -23.46 -8.94 29.80
CA SER A 85 -24.90 -8.74 30.04
C SER A 85 -25.52 -9.93 30.75
N LEU A 86 -26.60 -9.69 31.48
CA LEU A 86 -27.44 -10.75 32.05
C LEU A 86 -28.49 -11.19 31.03
N ASN A 87 -28.86 -12.46 31.04
CA ASN A 87 -30.02 -12.95 30.29
C ASN A 87 -31.29 -12.45 30.98
N THR A 88 -31.99 -11.53 30.33
CA THR A 88 -33.27 -10.94 30.80
C THR A 88 -34.46 -11.38 29.97
N HIS A 89 -34.26 -12.37 29.08
CA HIS A 89 -35.35 -12.92 28.29
C HIS A 89 -36.35 -13.62 29.21
N MET A 90 -37.61 -13.21 29.15
CA MET A 90 -38.71 -13.94 29.77
C MET A 90 -39.00 -15.17 28.92
N ASP A 91 -39.02 -16.35 29.53
CA ASP A 91 -39.38 -17.58 28.84
C ASP A 91 -40.78 -17.45 28.24
N ARG A 92 -40.88 -17.71 26.93
CA ARG A 92 -42.17 -17.69 26.24
C ARG A 92 -42.89 -19.00 26.53
N THR A 93 -44.13 -18.92 27.01
CA THR A 93 -45.03 -20.07 27.07
C THR A 93 -45.63 -20.30 25.68
N PHE A 94 -45.46 -21.50 25.13
CA PHE A 94 -46.00 -21.89 23.82
C PHE A 94 -47.43 -22.47 23.91
N TYR A 95 -48.15 -22.16 24.99
CA TYR A 95 -49.52 -22.60 25.26
C TYR A 95 -50.43 -21.40 25.47
#